data_AF-V9W1K6-F1
#
_entry.id   AF-V9W1K6-F1
#
_cell.length_a   1.000
_cell.length_b   1.000
_cell.length_c   1.000
_cell.angle_alpha   90.00
_cell.angle_beta   90.00
_cell.angle_gamma   90.00
#
_symmetry.space_group_name_H-M   'P 1'
#
loop_
_entity.id
_entity.type
_entity.pdbx_description
1 polymer ?
#
loop_
_entity_poly.entity_id
_entity_poly.type
_entity_poly.pdbx_seq_one_letter_code
_entity_poly.pdbx_strand_id
1 'polypeptide(L)'
;MQTAGIETFWRRRCKGDFGTMGMDIANCPVCGKIFVKGIRDICPNCVKKQEEQYERCAEYLRQHKGITLYELSEAVDVPVRQITKFIREGRISIENAPNMSYPCEVCGEMIRENSMCESCRSRLIRDMAQALEEKRENSASSGRESIKYKISDRLEDRR
;
A
#
# COMPACT_ATOMS: atom_id res chain seq x y z
N MET A 1 -31.96 9.24 -62.24
CA MET A 1 -30.78 8.70 -61.54
C MET A 1 -30.80 9.29 -60.14
N GLN A 2 -31.28 8.52 -59.16
CA GLN A 2 -31.60 8.98 -57.82
C GLN A 2 -30.36 9.02 -56.92
N THR A 3 -30.40 10.01 -56.04
CA THR A 3 -29.45 10.37 -54.98
C THR A 3 -29.26 9.26 -53.94
N ALA A 4 -28.02 8.94 -53.61
CA ALA A 4 -27.67 8.11 -52.46
C ALA A 4 -27.19 9.00 -51.30
N GLY A 5 -28.03 9.16 -50.26
CA GLY A 5 -27.55 9.06 -48.88
C GLY A 5 -27.23 7.58 -48.61
N ILE A 6 -26.48 7.16 -47.60
CA ILE A 6 -26.42 7.64 -46.22
C ILE A 6 -25.20 6.95 -45.57
N GLU A 7 -24.43 7.74 -44.80
CA GLU A 7 -23.86 7.38 -43.50
C GLU A 7 -22.91 6.17 -43.27
N THR A 8 -21.77 6.55 -42.66
CA THR A 8 -21.07 5.88 -41.54
C THR A 8 -20.21 4.66 -41.84
N PHE A 9 -18.88 4.86 -41.86
CA PHE A 9 -17.95 3.82 -41.39
C PHE A 9 -16.64 4.43 -40.84
N TRP A 10 -16.62 4.61 -39.52
CA TRP A 10 -15.44 4.38 -38.66
C TRP A 10 -14.14 5.16 -38.91
N ARG A 11 -14.22 6.44 -38.54
CA ARG A 11 -13.10 7.26 -38.06
C ARG A 11 -12.53 6.69 -36.75
N ARG A 12 -11.58 5.75 -36.76
CA ARG A 12 -10.87 5.36 -35.52
C ARG A 12 -9.50 4.69 -35.73
N ARG A 13 -8.46 5.48 -36.02
CA ARG A 13 -7.06 5.12 -35.67
C ARG A 13 -6.13 6.34 -35.77
N CYS A 14 -6.09 7.18 -34.73
CA CYS A 14 -5.00 8.13 -34.51
C CYS A 14 -4.94 8.50 -33.03
N LYS A 15 -3.70 8.53 -32.50
CA LYS A 15 -3.24 9.02 -31.18
C LYS A 15 -3.35 7.97 -30.05
N GLY A 16 -2.28 7.35 -29.57
CA GLY A 16 -0.90 7.84 -29.45
C GLY A 16 -0.85 8.82 -28.27
N ASP A 17 -0.43 8.28 -27.13
CA ASP A 17 -0.40 8.87 -25.80
C ASP A 17 0.13 10.32 -25.78
N PHE A 18 -0.79 11.27 -25.68
CA PHE A 18 -0.49 12.60 -25.20
C PHE A 18 -0.78 12.61 -23.70
N GLY A 19 0.26 12.40 -22.90
CA GLY A 19 0.23 12.62 -21.46
C GLY A 19 -0.24 14.04 -21.18
N THR A 20 -1.48 14.16 -20.72
CA THR A 20 -2.02 15.39 -20.15
C THR A 20 -1.27 15.65 -18.85
N MET A 21 -0.37 16.63 -18.84
CA MET A 21 0.07 17.29 -17.61
C MET A 21 -1.12 18.08 -17.05
N GLY A 22 -2.07 17.37 -16.44
CA GLY A 22 -3.12 17.95 -15.63
C GLY A 22 -2.54 18.26 -14.25
N MET A 23 -2.66 19.50 -13.80
CA MET A 23 -2.51 19.83 -12.38
C MET A 23 -3.66 19.14 -11.65
N ASP A 24 -3.43 17.92 -11.19
CA ASP A 24 -4.43 17.17 -10.43
C ASP A 24 -4.67 17.92 -9.12
N ILE A 25 -5.90 18.37 -8.88
CA ILE A 25 -6.27 19.06 -7.64
C ILE A 25 -6.90 18.02 -6.71
N ALA A 26 -6.37 17.91 -5.50
CA ALA A 26 -6.84 16.96 -4.50
C ALA A 26 -7.18 17.64 -3.17
N ASN A 27 -8.02 16.97 -2.39
CA ASN A 27 -8.32 17.38 -1.03
C ASN A 27 -7.37 16.66 -0.06
N CYS A 28 -6.76 17.39 0.87
CA CYS A 28 -5.92 16.79 1.89
C CYS A 28 -6.77 16.01 2.92
N PRO A 29 -6.47 14.72 3.19
CA PRO A 29 -7.23 13.93 4.15
C PRO A 29 -7.03 14.37 5.62
N VAL A 30 -5.95 15.11 5.90
CA VAL A 30 -5.60 15.52 7.28
C VAL A 30 -6.24 16.87 7.65
N CYS A 31 -6.24 17.84 6.73
CA CYS A 31 -6.69 19.20 7.01
C CYS A 31 -7.85 19.69 6.15
N GLY A 32 -8.30 18.91 5.16
CA GLY A 32 -9.40 19.29 4.26
C GLY A 32 -9.08 20.46 3.33
N LYS A 33 -7.81 20.87 3.22
CA LYS A 33 -7.40 21.92 2.28
C LYS A 33 -7.22 21.35 0.88
N ILE A 34 -7.74 22.09 -0.09
CA ILE A 34 -7.53 21.81 -1.52
C ILE A 34 -6.08 22.19 -1.87
N PHE A 35 -5.38 21.27 -2.52
CA PHE A 35 -3.99 21.47 -2.95
C PHE A 35 -3.75 20.80 -4.30
N VAL A 36 -2.69 21.22 -5.00
CA VAL A 36 -2.24 20.54 -6.22
C VAL A 36 -1.55 19.24 -5.81
N LYS A 37 -2.12 18.12 -6.22
CA LYS A 37 -1.61 16.77 -6.00
C LYS A 37 -0.24 16.64 -6.68
N GLY A 38 0.78 16.41 -5.87
CA GLY A 38 2.10 16.04 -6.33
C GLY A 38 2.30 14.52 -6.25
N ILE A 39 3.47 14.10 -5.78
CA ILE A 39 3.80 12.68 -5.54
C ILE A 39 3.05 12.12 -4.31
N ARG A 40 2.66 12.99 -3.36
CA ARG A 40 2.03 12.59 -2.08
C ARG A 40 0.58 13.07 -2.03
N ASP A 41 -0.27 12.29 -1.37
CA ASP A 41 -1.70 12.59 -1.21
C ASP A 41 -2.01 13.60 -0.07
N ILE A 42 -0.98 14.20 0.53
CA ILE A 42 -1.09 15.13 1.65
C ILE A 42 -0.56 16.49 1.24
N CYS A 43 -1.22 17.57 1.67
CA CYS A 43 -0.79 18.93 1.34
C CYS A 43 0.58 19.27 1.95
N PRO A 44 1.37 20.16 1.32
CA PRO A 44 2.72 20.49 1.77
C PRO A 44 2.76 21.09 3.19
N ASN A 45 1.71 21.76 3.63
CA ASN A 45 1.62 22.30 4.98
C ASN A 45 1.53 21.19 6.04
N CYS A 46 0.74 20.14 5.79
CA CYS A 46 0.64 19.01 6.71
C CYS A 46 1.92 18.20 6.75
N VAL A 47 2.60 18.04 5.61
CA VAL A 47 3.92 17.40 5.56
C VAL A 47 4.91 18.17 6.44
N LYS A 48 4.99 19.50 6.30
CA LYS A 48 5.86 20.33 7.16
C LYS A 48 5.57 20.16 8.65
N LYS A 49 4.29 20.17 9.04
CA LYS A 49 3.90 19.92 10.44
C LYS A 49 4.35 18.55 10.94
N GLN A 50 4.25 17.51 10.12
CA GLN A 50 4.72 16.17 10.48
C GLN A 50 6.24 16.13 10.66
N GLU A 51 6.99 16.82 9.81
CA GLU A 51 8.45 16.95 9.96
C GLU A 51 8.82 17.71 11.25
N GLU A 52 8.14 18.82 11.57
CA GLU A 52 8.35 19.57 12.81
C GLU A 52 8.05 18.72 14.07
N GLN A 53 6.96 17.94 14.04
CA GLN A 53 6.62 17.01 15.12
C GLN A 53 7.68 15.93 15.30
N TYR A 54 8.20 15.41 14.18
CA TYR A 54 9.27 14.43 14.17
C TYR A 54 10.55 14.99 14.78
N GLU A 55 10.99 16.19 14.36
CA GLU A 55 12.19 16.85 14.88
C GLU A 55 12.12 17.00 16.39
N ARG A 56 10.98 17.46 16.92
CA ARG A 56 10.74 17.58 18.37
C ARG A 56 10.80 16.22 19.08
N CYS A 57 10.20 15.18 18.51
CA CYS A 57 10.27 13.82 19.08
C CYS A 57 11.72 13.32 19.12
N ALA A 58 12.48 13.51 18.04
CA ALA A 58 13.87 13.08 17.94
C ALA A 58 14.80 13.87 18.87
N GLU A 59 14.56 15.16 19.08
CA GLU A 59 15.25 15.97 20.08
C GLU A 59 14.97 15.49 21.51
N TYR A 60 13.71 15.22 21.82
CA TYR A 60 13.30 14.77 23.15
C TYR A 60 13.91 13.40 23.50
N LEU A 61 13.91 12.46 22.55
CA LEU A 61 14.53 11.14 22.70
C LEU A 61 16.05 11.19 22.84
N ARG A 62 16.71 12.22 22.30
CA ARG A 62 18.16 12.43 22.50
C ARG A 62 18.47 12.88 23.93
N GLN A 63 17.60 13.69 24.53
CA GLN A 63 17.79 14.24 25.88
C GLN A 63 17.38 13.26 26.97
N HIS A 64 16.35 12.43 26.71
CA HIS A 64 15.81 11.50 27.68
C HIS A 64 15.79 10.06 27.15
N LYS A 65 16.62 9.21 27.74
CA LYS A 65 16.71 7.77 27.43
C LYS A 65 15.74 6.99 28.32
N GLY A 66 15.07 5.97 27.77
CA GLY A 66 14.20 5.09 28.55
C GLY A 66 12.76 5.57 28.80
N ILE A 67 12.32 6.64 28.12
CA ILE A 67 10.97 7.20 28.24
C ILE A 67 9.89 6.28 27.65
N THR A 68 8.68 6.36 28.18
CA THR A 68 7.50 5.65 27.68
C THR A 68 6.82 6.39 26.52
N LEU A 69 6.00 5.68 25.71
CA LEU A 69 5.25 6.32 24.62
C LEU A 69 4.28 7.42 25.11
N TYR A 70 3.73 7.26 26.31
CA TYR A 70 2.79 8.21 26.89
C TYR A 70 3.47 9.51 27.32
N GLU A 71 4.59 9.41 28.02
CA GLU A 71 5.40 10.58 28.42
C GLU A 71 5.93 11.34 27.19
N LEU A 72 6.35 10.63 26.14
CA LEU A 72 6.75 11.28 24.88
C LEU A 72 5.57 12.01 24.22
N SER A 73 4.37 11.43 24.27
CA SER A 73 3.13 12.02 23.75
C SER A 73 2.77 13.31 24.49
N GLU A 74 2.90 13.31 25.82
CA GLU A 74 2.64 14.47 26.67
C GLU A 74 3.69 15.57 26.48
N ALA A 75 4.97 15.21 26.33
CA ALA A 75 6.06 16.17 26.20
C ALA A 75 6.06 16.90 24.84
N VAL A 76 5.73 16.19 23.76
CA VAL A 76 5.79 16.74 22.39
C VAL A 76 4.42 17.22 21.90
N ASP A 77 3.34 16.93 22.63
CA ASP A 77 1.95 17.19 22.26
C ASP A 77 1.58 16.55 20.90
N VAL A 78 2.01 15.30 20.73
CA VAL A 78 1.77 14.51 19.53
C VAL A 78 1.03 13.24 19.93
N PRO A 79 -0.07 12.87 19.24
CA PRO A 79 -0.83 11.69 19.62
C PRO A 79 0.00 10.41 19.48
N VAL A 80 -0.17 9.49 20.42
CA VAL A 80 0.53 8.18 20.44
C VAL A 80 0.44 7.47 19.09
N ARG A 81 -0.71 7.54 18.40
CA ARG A 81 -0.90 6.98 17.05
C ARG A 81 0.11 7.49 16.02
N GLN A 82 0.41 8.78 16.05
CA GLN A 82 1.36 9.42 15.13
C GLN A 82 2.80 9.01 15.49
N ILE A 83 3.12 8.93 16.78
CA ILE A 83 4.42 8.45 17.28
C ILE A 83 4.65 7.00 16.85
N THR A 84 3.66 6.12 17.03
CA THR A 84 3.72 4.74 16.56
C THR A 84 3.96 4.67 15.05
N LYS A 85 3.37 5.58 14.27
CA LYS A 85 3.61 5.65 12.83
C LYS A 85 5.06 6.01 12.50
N PHE A 86 5.64 7.00 13.18
CA PHE A 86 7.04 7.40 12.97
C PHE A 86 8.03 6.29 13.33
N ILE A 87 7.71 5.51 14.37
CA ILE A 87 8.45 4.31 14.74
C ILE A 87 8.39 3.26 13.62
N ARG A 88 7.19 2.98 13.09
CA ARG A 88 7.00 2.00 12.00
C ARG A 88 7.70 2.41 10.70
N GLU A 89 7.69 3.71 10.39
CA GLU A 89 8.42 4.26 9.23
C GLU A 89 9.95 4.21 9.42
N GLY A 90 10.44 3.77 10.59
CA GLY A 90 11.87 3.68 10.89
C GLY A 90 12.55 5.04 11.06
N ARG A 91 11.76 6.12 11.22
CA ARG A 91 12.30 7.47 11.38
C ARG A 91 12.78 7.72 12.81
N ILE A 92 12.17 7.06 13.81
CA ILE A 92 12.55 7.15 15.22
C ILE A 92 13.22 5.83 15.66
N SER A 93 14.43 5.90 16.24
CA SER A 93 15.12 4.74 16.81
C SER A 93 14.63 4.42 18.23
N ILE A 94 14.04 3.24 18.41
CA ILE A 94 13.57 2.70 19.70
C ILE A 94 14.70 2.02 20.49
N GLU A 95 15.90 1.91 19.93
CA GLU A 95 17.04 1.19 20.53
C GLU A 95 17.37 1.63 21.97
N ASN A 96 17.02 2.88 22.32
CA ASN A 96 17.29 3.47 23.63
C ASN A 96 16.09 3.46 24.60
N ALA A 97 14.97 2.81 24.26
CA ALA A 97 13.72 2.85 25.03
C ALA A 97 13.13 1.45 25.30
N PRO A 98 13.63 0.72 26.33
CA PRO A 98 13.20 -0.67 26.62
C PRO A 98 11.71 -0.80 27.03
N ASN A 99 11.09 0.30 27.46
CA ASN A 99 9.71 0.36 27.92
C ASN A 99 8.71 0.75 26.82
N MET A 100 9.16 1.02 25.59
CA MET A 100 8.25 1.30 24.48
C MET A 100 7.79 -0.01 23.83
N SER A 101 6.49 -0.22 23.81
CA SER A 101 5.84 -1.30 23.05
C SER A 101 4.61 -0.75 22.34
N TYR A 102 4.34 -1.24 21.13
CA TYR A 102 3.21 -0.81 20.32
C TYR A 102 2.44 -2.01 19.76
N PRO A 103 1.14 -1.87 19.46
CA PRO A 103 0.33 -2.98 19.00
C PRO A 103 0.67 -3.39 17.56
N CYS A 104 0.64 -4.70 17.32
CA CYS A 104 0.69 -5.33 16.00
C CYS A 104 -0.46 -4.87 15.12
N GLU A 105 -0.21 -4.67 13.83
CA GLU A 105 -1.26 -4.28 12.86
C GLU A 105 -2.27 -5.39 12.55
N VAL A 106 -1.88 -6.66 12.75
CA VAL A 106 -2.70 -7.82 12.37
C VAL A 106 -3.43 -8.41 13.57
N CYS A 107 -2.75 -8.59 14.70
CA CYS A 107 -3.33 -9.24 15.89
C CYS A 107 -3.48 -8.33 17.12
N GLY A 108 -2.91 -7.12 17.12
CA GLY A 108 -2.91 -6.22 18.27
C GLY A 108 -1.95 -6.59 19.41
N GLU A 109 -1.12 -7.63 19.27
CA GLU A 109 -0.12 -8.02 20.27
C GLU A 109 0.92 -6.91 20.47
N MET A 110 1.40 -6.72 21.71
CA MET A 110 2.38 -5.68 22.03
C MET A 110 3.77 -6.10 21.56
N ILE A 111 4.32 -5.37 20.59
CA ILE A 111 5.61 -5.63 19.97
C ILE A 111 6.56 -4.47 20.24
N ARG A 112 7.87 -4.77 20.26
CA ARG A 112 8.95 -3.78 20.37
C ARG A 112 9.62 -3.47 19.05
N GLU A 113 9.66 -4.44 18.13
CA GLU A 113 10.41 -4.38 16.88
C GLU A 113 9.52 -4.83 15.70
N ASN A 114 9.68 -4.21 14.53
CA ASN A 114 8.94 -4.51 13.30
C ASN A 114 7.44 -4.16 13.33
N SER A 115 6.81 -4.06 12.17
CA SER A 115 5.37 -3.74 12.08
C SER A 115 4.43 -4.89 12.49
N MET A 116 4.91 -6.13 12.42
CA MET A 116 4.14 -7.36 12.66
C MET A 116 4.86 -8.27 13.64
N CYS A 117 4.11 -8.97 14.50
CA CYS A 117 4.71 -9.94 15.41
C CYS A 117 5.15 -11.17 14.65
N GLU A 118 6.02 -11.96 15.26
CA GLU A 118 6.57 -13.17 14.65
C GLU A 118 5.48 -14.20 14.32
N SER A 119 4.41 -14.25 15.12
CA SER A 119 3.27 -15.14 14.87
C SER A 119 2.49 -14.75 13.61
N CYS A 120 2.27 -13.45 13.37
CA CYS A 120 1.63 -12.96 12.14
C CYS A 120 2.53 -13.13 10.92
N ARG A 121 3.83 -12.87 11.07
CA ARG A 121 4.81 -13.05 10.00
C ARG A 121 4.91 -14.52 9.55
N SER A 122 4.98 -15.44 10.49
CA SER A 122 5.04 -16.87 10.20
C SER A 122 3.74 -17.42 9.58
N ARG A 123 2.58 -16.85 9.90
CA ARG A 123 1.31 -17.15 9.20
C ARG A 123 1.37 -16.67 7.74
N LEU A 124 1.75 -15.41 7.51
CA LEU A 124 1.90 -14.86 6.16
C LEU A 124 2.84 -15.67 5.27
N ILE A 125 3.98 -16.10 5.81
CA ILE A 125 4.95 -16.93 5.07
C ILE A 125 4.32 -18.28 4.70
N ARG A 126 3.57 -18.90 5.61
CA ARG A 126 2.87 -20.17 5.34
C ARG A 126 1.79 -20.00 4.29
N ASP A 127 0.96 -18.97 4.41
CA ASP A 127 -0.11 -18.68 3.47
C ASP A 127 0.45 -18.42 2.06
N MET A 128 1.56 -17.68 1.98
CA MET A 128 2.26 -17.41 0.72
C MET A 128 2.87 -18.69 0.12
N ALA A 129 3.45 -19.56 0.95
CA ALA A 129 3.99 -20.85 0.49
C ALA A 129 2.89 -21.77 -0.04
N GLN A 130 1.75 -21.84 0.66
CA GLN A 130 0.60 -22.63 0.24
C GLN A 130 0.02 -22.13 -1.08
N ALA A 131 -0.20 -20.81 -1.22
CA ALA A 131 -0.74 -20.22 -2.44
C ALA A 131 0.17 -20.47 -3.67
N LEU A 132 1.49 -20.52 -3.48
CA LEU A 132 2.43 -20.86 -4.55
C LEU A 132 2.32 -22.33 -4.97
N GLU A 133 2.11 -23.24 -4.03
CA GLU A 133 1.96 -24.67 -4.33
C GLU A 133 0.62 -24.96 -5.01
N GLU A 134 -0.48 -24.40 -4.50
CA GLU A 134 -1.80 -24.50 -5.15
C GLU A 134 -1.78 -23.96 -6.57
N LYS A 135 -1.03 -22.87 -6.82
CA LYS A 135 -0.86 -22.33 -8.18
C LYS A 135 -0.08 -23.27 -9.10
N ARG A 136 0.91 -24.00 -8.58
CA ARG A 136 1.64 -25.03 -9.34
C ARG A 136 0.74 -26.21 -9.67
N GLU A 137 -0.01 -26.71 -8.70
CA GLU A 137 -0.96 -27.81 -8.90
C GLU A 137 -2.07 -27.44 -9.90
N ASN A 138 -2.65 -26.24 -9.77
CA ASN A 138 -3.67 -25.75 -10.70
C ASN A 138 -3.13 -25.51 -12.12
N SER A 139 -1.86 -25.10 -12.27
CA SER A 139 -1.23 -24.98 -13.60
C SER A 139 -1.02 -26.34 -14.27
N ALA A 140 -0.76 -27.39 -13.49
CA ALA A 140 -0.58 -28.75 -13.98
C ALA A 140 -1.92 -29.42 -14.35
N SER A 141 -2.99 -29.17 -13.58
CA SER A 141 -4.33 -29.69 -13.84
C SER A 141 -4.99 -29.01 -15.04
N SER A 142 -4.93 -27.68 -15.12
CA SER A 142 -5.47 -26.90 -16.24
C SER A 142 -4.78 -27.23 -17.59
N GLY A 143 -3.47 -27.50 -17.57
CA GLY A 143 -2.75 -27.99 -18.74
C GLY A 143 -3.29 -29.33 -19.25
N ARG A 144 -3.48 -30.31 -18.37
CA ARG A 144 -4.02 -31.64 -18.73
C ARG A 144 -5.47 -31.58 -19.22
N GLU A 145 -6.29 -30.74 -18.59
CA GLU A 145 -7.69 -30.56 -18.95
C GLU A 145 -7.84 -29.87 -20.32
N SER A 146 -7.02 -28.84 -20.62
CA SER A 146 -7.00 -28.21 -21.94
C SER A 146 -6.58 -29.17 -23.07
N ILE A 147 -5.68 -30.13 -22.79
CA ILE A 147 -5.26 -31.16 -23.74
C ILE A 147 -6.40 -32.15 -23.99
N LYS A 148 -7.16 -32.52 -22.95
CA LYS A 148 -8.32 -33.43 -23.06
C LYS A 148 -9.41 -32.85 -23.97
N TYR A 149 -9.76 -31.57 -23.81
CA TYR A 149 -10.76 -30.91 -24.67
C TYR A 149 -10.31 -30.87 -26.14
N LYS A 150 -9.04 -30.56 -26.41
CA LYS A 150 -8.49 -30.54 -27.78
C LYS A 150 -8.48 -31.91 -28.46
N ILE A 151 -8.36 -33.00 -27.70
CA ILE A 151 -8.39 -34.36 -28.26
C ILE A 151 -9.84 -34.79 -28.57
N SER A 152 -10.81 -34.44 -27.71
CA SER A 152 -12.23 -34.72 -27.95
C SER A 152 -12.73 -34.02 -29.22
N ASP A 153 -12.47 -32.72 -29.34
CA ASP A 153 -12.90 -31.87 -30.46
C ASP A 153 -12.43 -32.42 -31.81
N ARG A 154 -11.18 -32.90 -31.87
CA ARG A 154 -10.58 -33.49 -33.08
C ARG A 154 -11.14 -34.88 -33.44
N LEU A 155 -11.75 -35.60 -32.48
CA LEU A 155 -12.38 -36.91 -32.72
C LEU A 155 -13.84 -36.75 -33.21
N GLU A 156 -14.53 -35.69 -32.81
CA GLU A 156 -15.88 -35.35 -33.26
C GLU A 156 -15.90 -34.89 -34.73
N ASP A 157 -14.88 -34.15 -35.18
CA ASP A 157 -14.78 -33.66 -36.57
C ASP A 157 -14.56 -34.78 -37.62
N ARG A 158 -14.20 -35.99 -37.17
CA ARG A 158 -13.87 -37.13 -38.04
C ARG A 158 -15.05 -38.09 -38.28
N ARG A 159 -16.26 -37.70 -37.86
CA ARG A 159 -17.47 -38.54 -37.85
C ARG A 159 -18.54 -37.94 -38.75
#